data_AF-A0A2M7TKR9-F1
#
_entry.id   AF-A0A2M7TKR9-F1
#
_cell.length_a   1.000
_cell.length_b   1.000
_cell.length_c   1.000
_cell.angle_alpha   90.00
_cell.angle_beta   90.00
_cell.angle_gamma   90.00
#
_symmetry.space_group_name_H-M   'P 1'
#
loop_
_entity.id
_entity.type
_entity.pdbx_description
1 polymer ?
#
loop_
_entity_poly.entity_id
_entity_poly.type
_entity_poly.pdbx_seq_one_letter_code
_entity_poly.pdbx_strand_id
1 'polypeptide(L)'
;MIVFACFSPHPPLILPTVGSPADRRKVTKTIKALESLAPQLVKTKPDLIIISSPHPDWGFEVPLFFLNPKHHSYTIKAILTDFESPQVHFER
;
A
#
# COMPACT_ATOMS: atom_id res chain seq x y z
N MET A 1 9.43 10.18 16.96
CA MET A 1 10.36 9.05 16.72
C MET A 1 9.80 8.18 15.63
N ILE A 2 10.61 7.71 14.67
CA ILE A 2 10.17 6.76 13.64
C ILE A 2 10.35 5.35 14.20
N VAL A 3 9.25 4.59 14.32
CA VAL A 3 9.27 3.23 14.88
C VAL A 3 9.12 2.14 13.82
N PHE A 4 8.74 2.52 12.59
CA PHE A 4 8.55 1.63 11.47
C PHE A 4 8.72 2.41 10.15
N ALA A 5 9.29 1.76 9.14
CA ALA A 5 9.36 2.28 7.78
C ALA A 5 9.32 1.10 6.80
N CYS A 6 8.62 1.26 5.69
CA CYS A 6 8.58 0.25 4.64
C CYS A 6 8.35 0.90 3.27
N PHE A 7 8.68 0.17 2.22
CA PHE A 7 8.22 0.47 0.88
C PHE A 7 7.07 -0.48 0.53
N SER A 8 5.98 0.08 0.02
CA SER A 8 4.81 -0.69 -0.39
C SER A 8 4.48 -0.38 -1.85
N PRO A 9 4.80 -1.27 -2.80
CA PRO A 9 4.34 -1.08 -4.17
C PRO A 9 2.81 -1.03 -4.20
N HIS A 10 2.26 -0.14 -5.02
CA HIS A 10 0.83 0.12 -5.10
C HIS A 10 0.18 -0.19 -6.47
N PRO A 11 0.60 -1.23 -7.23
CA PRO A 11 -0.13 -1.62 -8.42
C PRO A 11 -1.49 -2.23 -8.01
N PRO A 12 -2.64 -1.61 -8.32
CA PRO A 12 -3.92 -2.27 -8.55
C PRO A 12 -4.01 -3.80 -8.50
N LEU A 13 -3.21 -4.43 -9.36
CA LEU A 13 -3.25 -5.84 -9.73
C LEU A 13 -3.09 -6.77 -8.53
N ILE A 14 -2.49 -6.30 -7.43
CA ILE A 14 -2.29 -7.13 -6.23
C ILE A 14 -3.55 -7.25 -5.37
N LEU A 15 -4.53 -6.35 -5.55
CA LEU A 15 -5.81 -6.40 -4.85
C LEU A 15 -6.70 -7.56 -5.36
N PRO A 16 -7.37 -8.30 -4.47
CA PRO A 16 -8.25 -9.40 -4.85
C PRO A 16 -9.46 -8.97 -5.69
N THR A 17 -9.92 -7.73 -5.54
CA THR A 17 -11.06 -7.16 -6.27
C THR A 17 -10.70 -6.63 -7.66
N VAL A 18 -9.40 -6.50 -7.97
CA VAL A 18 -8.91 -5.90 -9.22
C VAL A 18 -8.15 -6.93 -10.05
N GLY A 19 -7.16 -7.60 -9.47
CA GLY A 19 -6.36 -8.58 -10.19
C GLY A 19 -7.01 -9.95 -10.28
N SER A 20 -6.99 -10.54 -11.47
CA SER A 20 -7.46 -11.92 -11.67
C SER A 20 -6.63 -12.91 -10.83
N PRO A 21 -7.17 -14.10 -10.50
CA PRO A 21 -6.38 -15.15 -9.85
C PRO A 21 -5.12 -15.53 -10.64
N ALA A 22 -5.15 -15.46 -11.97
CA ALA A 22 -4.01 -15.75 -12.82
C ALA A 22 -2.91 -14.69 -12.70
N ASP A 23 -3.27 -13.42 -12.64
CA ASP A 23 -2.30 -12.33 -12.53
C ASP A 23 -1.71 -12.23 -11.13
N ARG A 24 -2.55 -12.34 -10.09
CA ARG A 24 -2.10 -12.34 -8.69
C ARG A 24 -1.14 -13.49 -8.40
N ARG A 25 -1.32 -14.65 -9.06
CA ARG A 25 -0.37 -15.78 -8.98
C ARG A 25 1.04 -15.38 -9.44
N LYS A 26 1.18 -14.57 -10.49
CA LYS A 26 2.49 -14.12 -11.01
C LYS A 26 3.26 -13.25 -10.01
N VAL A 27 2.54 -12.55 -9.12
CA VAL A 27 3.10 -11.61 -8.13
C VAL A 27 2.95 -12.10 -6.69
N THR A 28 2.78 -13.41 -6.49
CA THR A 28 2.57 -14.03 -5.16
C THR A 28 3.66 -13.65 -4.15
N LYS A 29 4.94 -13.55 -4.58
CA LYS A 29 6.04 -13.16 -3.69
C LYS A 29 5.86 -11.74 -3.14
N THR A 30 5.42 -10.80 -3.98
CA THR A 30 5.13 -9.41 -3.59
C THR A 30 3.96 -9.36 -2.62
N ILE A 31 2.86 -10.06 -2.91
CA ILE A 31 1.68 -10.14 -2.04
C ILE A 31 2.08 -10.67 -0.66
N LYS A 32 2.80 -11.80 -0.60
CA LYS A 32 3.25 -12.40 0.67
C LYS A 32 4.20 -11.49 1.45
N ALA A 33 5.09 -10.77 0.76
CA ALA A 33 5.97 -9.81 1.40
C ALA A 33 5.18 -8.68 2.07
N LEU A 34 4.19 -8.10 1.38
CA LEU A 34 3.32 -7.06 1.92
C LEU A 34 2.46 -7.56 3.08
N GLU A 35 1.86 -8.75 2.97
CA GLU A 35 1.09 -9.37 4.05
C GLU A 35 1.93 -9.58 5.32
N SER A 36 3.25 -9.80 5.17
CA SER A 36 4.16 -9.95 6.30
C SER A 36 4.45 -8.64 7.07
N LEU A 37 4.14 -7.47 6.49
CA LEU A 37 4.43 -6.16 7.09
C LEU A 37 3.41 -5.77 8.16
N ALA A 38 2.12 -6.06 7.96
CA ALA A 38 1.06 -5.74 8.93
C ALA A 38 1.36 -6.21 10.37
N PRO A 39 1.69 -7.49 10.63
CA PRO A 39 1.99 -7.92 11.99
C PRO A 39 3.24 -7.25 12.57
N GLN A 40 4.16 -6.76 11.74
CA GLN A 40 5.33 -6.00 12.19
C GLN A 40 4.91 -4.58 12.60
N LEU A 41 4.15 -3.88 11.75
CA LEU A 41 3.60 -2.55 12.04
C LEU A 41 2.71 -2.53 13.30
N VAL A 42 1.89 -3.56 13.50
CA VAL A 42 1.05 -3.67 14.71
C VAL A 42 1.90 -3.74 15.98
N LYS A 43 3.02 -4.47 15.96
CA LYS A 43 3.92 -4.62 17.11
C LYS A 43 4.60 -3.31 17.50
N THR A 44 4.83 -2.40 16.55
CA THR A 44 5.49 -1.12 16.81
C THR A 44 4.57 -0.08 17.45
N LYS A 45 3.25 -0.33 17.48
CA LYS A 45 2.23 0.56 18.09
C LYS A 45 2.40 2.05 17.71
N PRO A 46 2.36 2.40 16.41
CA PRO A 46 2.53 3.78 15.99
C PRO A 46 1.31 4.64 16.36
N ASP A 47 1.55 5.87 16.81
CA ASP A 47 0.48 6.85 17.05
C ASP A 47 -0.07 7.45 15.74
N LEU A 48 0.79 7.53 14.71
CA LEU A 48 0.50 8.13 13.41
C LEU A 48 1.18 7.33 12.29
N ILE A 49 0.44 7.05 11.22
CA ILE A 49 0.98 6.56 9.95
C ILE A 49 1.03 7.75 8.98
N ILE A 50 2.21 8.02 8.45
CA ILE A 50 2.38 8.92 7.31
C ILE A 50 2.58 8.04 6.08
N ILE A 51 1.75 8.24 5.06
CA ILE A 51 1.85 7.55 3.78
C ILE A 51 2.03 8.58 2.66
N SER A 52 3.05 8.39 1.84
CA SER A 52 3.33 9.25 0.69
C SER A 52 3.20 8.47 -0.61
N SER A 53 2.54 9.04 -1.61
CA SER A 53 2.35 8.40 -2.92
C SER A 53 2.34 9.44 -4.05
N PRO A 54 2.83 9.11 -5.25
CA PRO A 54 2.77 10.01 -6.41
C PRO A 54 1.38 10.08 -7.04
N HIS A 55 0.44 9.21 -6.67
CA HIS A 55 -0.91 9.23 -7.22
C HIS A 55 -1.95 9.17 -6.10
N PRO A 56 -3.13 9.78 -6.30
CA PRO A 56 -4.26 9.61 -5.40
C PRO A 56 -4.81 8.18 -5.45
N ASP A 57 -5.91 7.94 -4.72
CA ASP A 57 -6.68 6.70 -4.71
C ASP A 57 -5.81 5.46 -4.41
N TRP A 58 -5.51 4.68 -5.45
CA TRP A 58 -4.78 3.43 -5.36
C TRP A 58 -3.35 3.61 -4.85
N GLY A 59 -2.78 4.80 -5.01
CA GLY A 59 -1.51 5.17 -4.38
C GLY A 59 -1.52 5.06 -2.86
N PHE A 60 -2.69 5.24 -2.22
CA PHE A 60 -2.87 5.11 -0.78
C PHE A 60 -3.64 3.85 -0.39
N GLU A 61 -4.70 3.50 -1.12
CA GLU A 61 -5.58 2.38 -0.80
C GLU A 61 -4.88 1.04 -0.89
N VAL A 62 -4.03 0.83 -1.91
CA VAL A 62 -3.34 -0.45 -2.09
C VAL A 62 -2.39 -0.73 -0.93
N PRO A 63 -1.49 0.18 -0.50
CA PRO A 63 -0.68 -0.05 0.69
C PRO A 63 -1.50 -0.24 1.96
N LEU A 64 -2.55 0.57 2.16
CA LEU A 64 -3.37 0.51 3.38
C LEU A 64 -4.15 -0.81 3.48
N PHE A 65 -4.55 -1.42 2.36
CA PHE A 65 -5.15 -2.75 2.34
C PHE A 65 -4.24 -3.80 3.00
N PHE A 66 -2.92 -3.77 2.71
CA PHE A 66 -1.97 -4.73 3.29
C PHE A 66 -1.52 -4.35 4.69
N LEU A 67 -1.39 -3.07 5.00
CA LEU A 67 -0.88 -2.60 6.29
C LEU A 67 -1.95 -2.54 7.38
N ASN A 68 -3.23 -2.46 7.01
CA ASN A 68 -4.36 -2.43 7.95
C ASN A 68 -5.41 -3.55 7.73
N PRO A 69 -5.02 -4.83 7.68
CA PRO A 69 -5.92 -5.94 7.31
C PRO A 69 -7.00 -6.24 8.37
N LYS A 70 -7.02 -5.53 9.51
CA LYS A 70 -7.99 -5.72 10.61
C LYS A 70 -8.65 -4.42 11.08
N HIS A 71 -8.59 -3.35 10.30
CA HIS A 71 -9.14 -2.04 10.67
C HIS A 71 -8.68 -1.57 12.06
N HIS A 72 -7.41 -1.77 12.39
CA HIS A 72 -6.82 -1.08 13.52
C HIS A 72 -7.00 0.42 13.32
N SER A 73 -7.43 1.08 14.40
CA SER A 73 -7.64 2.52 14.41
C SER A 73 -6.30 3.23 14.45
N TYR A 74 -5.72 3.47 13.27
CA TYR A 74 -4.56 4.33 13.10
C TYR A 74 -5.00 5.72 12.70
N THR A 75 -4.36 6.74 13.27
CA THR A 75 -4.38 8.07 12.65
C THR A 75 -3.53 7.99 11.38
N ILE A 76 -4.09 8.35 10.23
CA ILE A 76 -3.40 8.31 8.94
C ILE A 76 -3.31 9.73 8.37
N LYS A 77 -2.10 10.12 7.95
CA LYS A 77 -1.85 11.33 7.18
C LYS A 77 -1.30 10.96 5.81
N ALA A 78 -2.09 11.22 4.77
CA ALA A 78 -1.68 11.04 3.39
C ALA A 78 -0.94 12.28 2.86
N ILE A 79 0.13 12.06 2.10
CA ILE A 79 0.91 13.08 1.42
C ILE A 79 0.97 12.71 -0.07
N LEU A 80 0.31 13.50 -0.90
CA LEU A 80 0.43 13.38 -2.35
C LEU A 80 1.73 14.05 -2.79
N THR A 81 2.60 13.31 -3.49
CA THR A 81 3.92 13.81 -3.91
C THR A 81 3.97 14.23 -5.37
N ASP A 82 2.95 13.88 -6.16
CA ASP A 82 2.82 14.27 -7.55
C ASP A 82 1.34 14.44 -7.91
N PHE A 83 1.05 15.34 -8.84
CA PHE A 83 -0.31 15.61 -9.33
C PHE A 83 -0.54 15.00 -10.71
N GLU A 84 0.49 14.41 -11.32
CA GLU A 84 0.36 13.70 -12.59
C GLU A 84 -0.55 12.47 -12.44
N SER A 85 -1.47 12.37 -13.39
CA SER A 85 -2.41 11.25 -13.47
C SER A 85 -1.67 9.99 -13.91
N PRO A 86 -1.97 8.79 -13.37
CA PRO A 86 -1.29 7.54 -13.76
C PRO A 86 -1.25 7.26 -15.26
N GLN A 87 -2.19 7.83 -16.03
CA GLN A 87 -2.32 7.80 -17.49
C GLN A 87 -1.02 8.20 -18.19
N VAL A 88 -0.25 9.14 -17.62
CA VAL A 88 1.03 9.59 -18.20
C VAL A 88 2.04 8.45 -18.34
N HIS A 89 1.92 7.37 -17.56
CA HIS A 89 2.80 6.21 -17.63
C HIS A 89 2.37 5.18 -18.69
N PHE A 90 1.14 5.26 -19.18
CA PHE A 90 0.62 4.37 -20.24
C PHE A 90 0.78 4.98 -21.64
N GLU A 91 1.01 6.28 -21.73
CA GLU A 91 1.17 7.03 -23.00
C GLU A 91 2.64 7.23 -23.42
N ARG A 92 3.60 6.77 -22.61
CA ARG A 92 5.05 6.78 -22.91
C ARG A 92 5.51 5.46 -23.49
#